data_AF-A0A1T3CVQ2-F1
#
_entry.id   AF-A0A1T3CVQ2-F1
#
_cell.length_a   1.000
_cell.length_b   1.000
_cell.length_c   1.000
_cell.angle_alpha   90.00
_cell.angle_beta   90.00
_cell.angle_gamma   90.00
#
_symmetry.space_group_name_H-M   'P 1'
#
loop_
_entity.id
_entity.type
_entity.pdbx_description
1 polymer ?
#
loop_
_entity_poly.entity_id
_entity_poly.type
_entity_poly.pdbx_seq_one_letter_code
_entity_poly.pdbx_strand_id
1 'polypeptide(L)'
;MGRPLQSYDDIAIAELAFYLFALAGGIFLCLKHGFAKNAGFRALIILSLARVIGACLRLATISSPDNINLYIGWMTLEGIGLAPLIMLALGLLTRVFESIQTKGRTLIRPQHQKFVELLMLLAIILLIVGGTESDFTIVDGKPKVKYSTVSHAAEGILVAITALLAFAIVLAILNQSHVGAGEHRIIFTVAVCFPLILVRLVYSCLLIFGGITSTPWLYLGMSSLMEMIVTLLSEILGFNLDKVVPQPVPRSDEEMQAFSSK
;
A
#
# COMPACT_ATOMS: atom_id res chain seq x y z
N MET A 1 -11.43 -24.41 25.55
CA MET A 1 -12.56 -24.70 24.64
C MET A 1 -12.59 -23.61 23.61
N GLY A 2 -12.47 -23.93 22.32
CA GLY A 2 -12.45 -22.91 21.26
C GLY A 2 -13.85 -22.37 20.95
N ARG A 3 -13.93 -21.13 20.48
CA ARG A 3 -15.20 -20.54 20.02
C ARG A 3 -15.60 -21.10 18.64
N PRO A 4 -16.90 -21.18 18.30
CA PRO A 4 -17.33 -21.58 16.97
C PRO A 4 -16.82 -20.60 15.90
N LEU A 5 -16.63 -21.11 14.67
CA LEU A 5 -16.21 -20.31 13.51
C LEU A 5 -17.22 -19.20 13.24
N GLN A 6 -16.70 -17.98 13.12
CA GLN A 6 -17.48 -16.81 12.74
C GLN A 6 -17.08 -16.35 11.33
N SER A 7 -17.93 -15.57 10.66
CA SER A 7 -17.68 -15.13 9.28
C SER A 7 -16.35 -14.40 9.08
N TYR A 8 -15.82 -13.73 10.11
CA TYR A 8 -14.48 -13.11 10.07
C TYR A 8 -13.34 -14.12 9.98
N ASP A 9 -13.53 -15.31 10.52
CA ASP A 9 -12.51 -16.38 10.51
C ASP A 9 -12.44 -17.02 9.12
N ASP A 10 -13.59 -17.21 8.45
CA ASP A 10 -13.64 -17.65 7.05
C ASP A 10 -12.93 -16.66 6.12
N ILE A 11 -13.16 -15.35 6.34
CA ILE A 11 -12.47 -14.28 5.60
C ILE A 11 -10.96 -14.33 5.86
N ALA A 12 -10.53 -14.50 7.11
CA ALA A 12 -9.11 -14.58 7.45
C ALA A 12 -8.40 -15.79 6.78
N ILE A 13 -9.08 -16.93 6.64
CA ILE A 13 -8.53 -18.09 5.91
C ILE A 13 -8.34 -17.75 4.42
N ALA A 14 -9.33 -17.09 3.81
CA ALA A 14 -9.25 -16.68 2.41
C ALA A 14 -8.14 -15.64 2.17
N GLU A 15 -8.02 -14.65 3.05
CA GLU A 15 -6.93 -13.67 3.04
C GLU A 15 -5.57 -14.36 3.17
N LEU A 16 -5.42 -15.27 4.12
CA LEU A 16 -4.16 -15.99 4.34
C LEU A 16 -3.73 -16.75 3.07
N ALA A 17 -4.63 -17.49 2.45
CA ALA A 17 -4.33 -18.22 1.21
C ALA A 17 -3.87 -17.25 0.11
N PHE A 18 -4.61 -16.18 -0.12
CA PHE A 18 -4.30 -15.19 -1.15
C PHE A 18 -2.97 -14.47 -0.91
N TYR A 19 -2.75 -13.93 0.29
CA TYR A 19 -1.56 -13.14 0.60
C TYR A 19 -0.29 -13.98 0.70
N LEU A 20 -0.39 -15.30 0.91
CA LEU A 20 0.77 -16.20 0.75
C LEU A 20 1.22 -16.28 -0.72
N PHE A 21 0.27 -16.34 -1.67
CA PHE A 21 0.61 -16.28 -3.10
C PHE A 21 1.15 -14.90 -3.50
N ALA A 22 0.50 -13.83 -3.04
CA ALA A 22 0.96 -12.46 -3.28
C ALA A 22 2.37 -12.23 -2.70
N LEU A 23 2.66 -12.75 -1.51
CA LEU A 23 4.00 -12.65 -0.91
C LEU A 23 5.07 -13.29 -1.81
N ALA A 24 4.80 -14.47 -2.36
CA ALA A 24 5.71 -15.11 -3.31
C ALA A 24 5.90 -14.27 -4.58
N GLY A 25 4.81 -13.71 -5.12
CA GLY A 25 4.83 -12.79 -6.26
C GLY A 25 5.66 -11.53 -5.99
N GLY A 26 5.41 -10.86 -4.88
CA GLY A 26 6.16 -9.70 -4.41
C GLY A 26 7.66 -9.97 -4.23
N ILE A 27 8.03 -11.10 -3.63
CA ILE A 27 9.44 -11.52 -3.49
C ILE A 27 10.08 -11.70 -4.87
N PHE A 28 9.41 -12.41 -5.79
CA PHE A 28 9.93 -12.61 -7.14
C PHE A 28 10.12 -11.29 -7.89
N LEU A 29 9.16 -10.36 -7.77
CA LEU A 29 9.25 -9.04 -8.39
C LEU A 29 10.39 -8.19 -7.82
N CYS A 30 10.61 -8.25 -6.50
CA CYS A 30 11.75 -7.62 -5.85
C CYS A 30 13.08 -8.19 -6.33
N LEU A 31 13.18 -9.50 -6.56
CA LEU A 31 14.37 -10.15 -7.13
C LEU A 31 14.57 -9.78 -8.60
N LYS A 32 13.49 -9.74 -9.41
CA LYS A 32 13.55 -9.41 -10.84
C LYS A 32 13.99 -7.96 -11.08
N HIS A 33 13.43 -7.02 -10.33
CA HIS A 33 13.61 -5.58 -10.57
C HIS A 33 14.66 -4.91 -9.66
N GLY A 34 15.16 -5.62 -8.64
CA GLY A 34 16.19 -5.15 -7.73
C GLY A 34 15.62 -4.51 -6.45
N PHE A 35 16.07 -5.01 -5.30
CA PHE A 35 15.57 -4.66 -3.96
C PHE A 35 15.80 -3.19 -3.55
N ALA A 36 16.87 -2.57 -4.06
CA ALA A 36 17.30 -1.24 -3.65
C ALA A 36 16.60 -0.10 -4.41
N LYS A 37 16.27 -0.30 -5.69
CA LYS A 37 15.80 0.79 -6.57
C LYS A 37 14.29 0.96 -6.64
N ASN A 38 13.49 -0.09 -6.36
CA ASN A 38 12.04 -0.02 -6.53
C ASN A 38 11.29 -0.09 -5.19
N ALA A 39 11.05 1.09 -4.59
CA ALA A 39 10.32 1.22 -3.33
C ALA A 39 8.89 0.62 -3.38
N GLY A 40 8.24 0.64 -4.55
CA GLY A 40 6.89 0.11 -4.71
C GLY A 40 6.77 -1.39 -4.43
N PHE A 41 7.67 -2.22 -4.96
CA PHE A 41 7.58 -3.68 -4.76
C PHE A 41 7.90 -4.12 -3.32
N ARG A 42 8.73 -3.35 -2.59
CA ARG A 42 8.94 -3.60 -1.16
C ARG A 42 7.64 -3.44 -0.36
N ALA A 43 6.81 -2.48 -0.75
CA ALA A 43 5.54 -2.25 -0.09
C ALA A 43 4.54 -3.41 -0.28
N LEU A 44 4.58 -4.14 -1.41
CA LEU A 44 3.81 -5.39 -1.59
C LEU A 44 4.21 -6.49 -0.61
N ILE A 45 5.52 -6.64 -0.36
CA ILE A 45 6.01 -7.63 0.62
C ILE A 45 5.55 -7.23 2.02
N ILE A 46 5.71 -5.96 2.40
CA ILE A 46 5.29 -5.45 3.70
C ILE A 46 3.78 -5.64 3.89
N LEU A 47 2.97 -5.31 2.87
CA LEU A 47 1.52 -5.51 2.88
C LEU A 47 1.15 -6.98 3.10
N SER A 48 1.76 -7.86 2.31
CA SER A 48 1.47 -9.30 2.36
C SER A 48 1.87 -9.91 3.70
N LEU A 49 3.02 -9.52 4.26
CA LEU A 49 3.43 -9.95 5.59
C LEU A 49 2.47 -9.46 6.68
N ALA A 50 2.09 -8.17 6.65
CA ALA A 50 1.15 -7.60 7.60
C ALA A 50 -0.20 -8.34 7.57
N ARG A 51 -0.67 -8.72 6.37
CA ARG A 51 -1.93 -9.46 6.18
C ARG A 51 -1.84 -10.91 6.62
N VAL A 52 -0.75 -11.62 6.31
CA VAL A 52 -0.50 -12.98 6.81
C VAL A 52 -0.47 -12.99 8.33
N ILE A 53 0.25 -12.05 8.97
CA ILE A 53 0.31 -11.94 10.43
C ILE A 53 -1.08 -11.60 10.99
N GLY A 54 -1.80 -10.65 10.38
CA GLY A 54 -3.15 -10.27 10.81
C GLY A 54 -4.14 -11.43 10.77
N ALA A 55 -4.14 -12.21 9.69
CA ALA A 55 -4.95 -13.41 9.56
C ALA A 55 -4.59 -14.47 10.61
N CYS A 56 -3.29 -14.70 10.85
CA CYS A 56 -2.83 -15.61 11.90
C CYS A 56 -3.27 -15.15 13.31
N LEU A 57 -3.18 -13.86 13.62
CA LEU A 57 -3.66 -13.31 14.90
C LEU A 57 -5.16 -13.49 15.07
N ARG A 58 -5.94 -13.26 14.01
CA ARG A 58 -7.39 -13.52 14.02
C ARG A 58 -7.68 -14.99 14.26
N LEU A 59 -7.02 -15.91 13.54
CA LEU A 59 -7.23 -17.34 13.73
C LEU A 59 -6.79 -17.83 15.12
N ALA A 60 -5.75 -17.24 15.70
CA ALA A 60 -5.33 -17.55 17.06
C ALA A 60 -6.41 -17.24 18.12
N THR A 61 -7.32 -16.29 17.85
CA THR A 61 -8.47 -16.02 18.73
C THR A 61 -9.48 -17.16 18.81
N ILE A 62 -9.42 -18.15 17.91
CA ILE A 62 -10.26 -19.35 17.99
C ILE A 62 -9.83 -20.21 19.19
N SER A 63 -8.52 -20.37 19.36
CA SER A 63 -7.93 -21.15 20.46
C SER A 63 -7.91 -20.38 21.79
N SER A 64 -7.72 -19.06 21.72
CA SER A 64 -7.62 -18.17 22.89
C SER A 64 -8.56 -16.96 22.77
N PRO A 65 -9.88 -17.15 22.96
CA PRO A 65 -10.88 -16.12 22.69
C PRO A 65 -10.89 -14.96 23.70
N ASP A 66 -10.40 -15.17 24.92
CA ASP A 66 -10.38 -14.15 25.98
C ASP A 66 -9.18 -13.19 25.86
N ASN A 67 -8.25 -13.46 24.93
CA ASN A 67 -7.05 -12.64 24.77
C ASN A 67 -7.34 -11.43 23.88
N ILE A 68 -7.69 -10.30 24.53
CA ILE A 68 -8.00 -9.03 23.88
C ILE A 68 -6.84 -8.55 22.98
N ASN A 69 -5.59 -8.81 23.37
CA ASN A 69 -4.41 -8.36 22.61
C ASN A 69 -4.35 -8.95 21.19
N LEU A 70 -4.89 -10.16 20.98
CA LEU A 70 -4.98 -10.76 19.65
C LEU A 70 -5.95 -9.98 18.75
N TYR A 71 -7.06 -9.48 19.29
CA TYR A 71 -8.01 -8.64 18.56
C TYR A 71 -7.44 -7.26 18.28
N ILE A 72 -6.74 -6.65 19.25
CA ILE A 72 -6.05 -5.37 19.08
C ILE A 72 -5.02 -5.49 17.95
N GLY A 73 -4.18 -6.53 17.98
CA GLY A 73 -3.17 -6.76 16.95
C GLY A 73 -3.77 -6.97 15.56
N TRP A 74 -4.83 -7.77 15.44
CA TRP A 74 -5.54 -7.98 14.18
C TRP A 74 -6.12 -6.68 13.61
N MET A 75 -6.86 -5.90 14.41
CA MET A 75 -7.45 -4.64 13.96
C MET A 75 -6.40 -3.57 13.64
N THR A 76 -5.31 -3.53 14.40
CA THR A 76 -4.20 -2.60 14.14
C THR A 76 -3.52 -2.92 12.81
N LEU A 77 -3.22 -4.19 12.53
CA LEU A 77 -2.65 -4.62 11.25
C LEU A 77 -3.58 -4.37 10.07
N GLU A 78 -4.90 -4.48 10.27
CA GLU A 78 -5.86 -4.16 9.23
C GLU A 78 -5.89 -2.66 8.88
N GLY A 79 -5.77 -1.78 9.89
CA GLY A 79 -5.62 -0.35 9.67
C GLY A 79 -4.32 0.00 8.94
N ILE A 80 -3.22 -0.71 9.23
CA ILE A 80 -1.92 -0.49 8.58
C ILE A 80 -1.96 -0.82 7.08
N GLY A 81 -2.79 -1.77 6.63
CA GLY A 81 -2.79 -2.25 5.24
C GLY A 81 -2.94 -1.17 4.16
N LEU A 82 -3.65 -0.07 4.47
CA LEU A 82 -3.82 1.06 3.55
C LEU A 82 -2.48 1.75 3.23
N ALA A 83 -1.57 1.81 4.20
CA ALA A 83 -0.32 2.54 4.09
C ALA A 83 0.67 1.92 3.06
N PRO A 84 1.05 0.63 3.16
CA PRO A 84 1.87 0.00 2.13
C PRO A 84 1.25 0.07 0.73
N LEU A 85 -0.08 0.06 0.63
CA LEU A 85 -0.76 0.14 -0.65
C LEU A 85 -0.63 1.51 -1.32
N ILE A 86 -0.74 2.60 -0.55
CA ILE A 86 -0.39 3.95 -1.05
C ILE A 86 1.09 4.03 -1.42
N MET A 87 1.98 3.47 -0.60
CA MET A 87 3.42 3.45 -0.88
C MET A 87 3.73 2.70 -2.19
N LEU A 88 3.02 1.61 -2.47
CA LEU A 88 3.12 0.89 -3.74
C LEU A 88 2.74 1.79 -4.92
N ALA A 89 1.58 2.45 -4.84
CA ALA A 89 1.11 3.35 -5.90
C ALA A 89 2.09 4.52 -6.14
N LEU A 90 2.58 5.15 -5.08
CA LEU A 90 3.57 6.22 -5.15
C LEU A 90 4.93 5.75 -5.68
N GLY A 91 5.36 4.55 -5.28
CA GLY A 91 6.60 3.94 -5.75
C GLY A 91 6.56 3.60 -7.24
N LEU A 92 5.41 3.12 -7.74
CA LEU A 92 5.18 2.91 -9.16
C LEU A 92 5.16 4.24 -9.94
N LEU A 93 4.53 5.27 -9.39
CA LEU A 93 4.45 6.58 -10.03
C LEU A 93 5.79 7.32 -10.03
N THR A 94 6.61 7.12 -8.99
CA THR A 94 7.99 7.60 -8.92
C THR A 94 8.82 7.11 -10.11
N ARG A 95 8.67 5.83 -10.48
CA ARG A 95 9.33 5.27 -11.66
C ARG A 95 8.93 5.99 -12.95
N VAL A 96 7.65 6.35 -13.10
CA VAL A 96 7.15 7.12 -14.24
C VAL A 96 7.79 8.51 -14.28
N PHE A 97 7.87 9.19 -13.14
CA PHE A 97 8.46 10.52 -13.06
C PHE A 97 9.96 10.53 -13.35
N GLU A 98 10.71 9.52 -12.89
CA GLU A 98 12.13 9.36 -13.21
C GLU A 98 12.38 9.18 -14.72
N SER A 99 11.49 8.46 -15.42
CA SER A 99 11.56 8.29 -16.87
C SER A 99 11.26 9.58 -17.62
N ILE A 100 10.28 10.37 -17.17
CA ILE A 100 9.99 11.71 -17.68
C ILE A 100 11.20 12.63 -17.46
N GLN A 101 11.85 12.55 -16.29
CA GLN A 101 12.98 13.41 -15.94
C GLN A 101 14.21 13.13 -16.80
N THR A 102 14.44 11.86 -17.16
CA THR A 102 15.52 11.44 -18.06
C THR A 102 15.39 12.09 -19.45
N LYS A 103 14.18 12.49 -19.86
CA LYS A 103 13.91 13.23 -21.12
C LYS A 103 13.94 14.75 -20.98
N GLY A 104 14.48 15.30 -19.89
CA GLY A 104 14.82 16.73 -19.77
C GLY A 104 13.82 17.62 -19.04
N ARG A 105 12.79 17.07 -18.37
CA ARG A 105 11.90 17.86 -17.48
C ARG A 105 12.13 17.50 -16.01
N THR A 106 12.69 18.43 -15.23
CA THR A 106 12.82 18.29 -13.78
C THR A 106 11.46 18.49 -13.09
N LEU A 107 10.63 17.46 -13.00
CA LEU A 107 9.28 17.60 -12.43
C LEU A 107 9.23 17.32 -10.92
N ILE A 108 10.02 16.37 -10.39
CA ILE A 108 9.98 16.01 -8.96
C ILE A 108 11.40 15.79 -8.42
N ARG A 109 11.77 16.54 -7.37
CA ARG A 109 13.04 16.34 -6.64
C ARG A 109 12.95 15.08 -5.75
N PRO A 110 14.05 14.30 -5.62
CA PRO A 110 14.11 13.12 -4.74
C PRO A 110 13.85 13.44 -3.25
N GLN A 111 13.92 14.72 -2.86
CA GLN A 111 13.59 15.18 -1.51
C GLN A 111 12.09 15.03 -1.18
N HIS A 112 11.19 15.24 -2.14
CA HIS A 112 9.74 15.13 -1.91
C HIS A 112 9.32 13.68 -1.66
N GLN A 113 9.96 12.72 -2.32
CA GLN A 113 9.69 11.29 -2.12
C GLN A 113 10.07 10.84 -0.72
N LYS A 114 11.25 11.24 -0.23
CA LYS A 114 11.67 10.96 1.15
C LYS A 114 10.74 11.60 2.18
N PHE A 115 10.21 12.79 1.90
CA PHE A 115 9.26 13.45 2.79
C PHE A 115 7.95 12.66 2.91
N VAL A 116 7.41 12.17 1.79
CA VAL A 116 6.19 11.35 1.79
C VAL A 116 6.43 10.00 2.48
N GLU A 117 7.58 9.36 2.27
CA GLU A 117 7.95 8.11 2.94
C GLU A 117 8.05 8.28 4.46
N LEU A 118 8.65 9.39 4.94
CA LEU A 118 8.70 9.72 6.37
C LEU A 118 7.30 9.99 6.94
N LEU A 119 6.44 10.69 6.19
CA LEU A 119 5.08 10.97 6.62
C LEU A 119 4.23 9.70 6.69
N MET A 120 4.44 8.77 5.76
CA MET A 120 3.84 7.43 5.79
C MET A 120 4.29 6.63 7.01
N LEU A 121 5.59 6.66 7.33
CA LEU A 121 6.12 6.02 8.53
C LEU A 121 5.50 6.61 9.80
N LEU A 122 5.34 7.93 9.86
CA LEU A 122 4.64 8.60 10.96
C LEU A 122 3.17 8.14 11.06
N ALA A 123 2.45 8.04 9.94
CA ALA A 123 1.08 7.56 9.91
C ALA A 123 0.96 6.12 10.42
N ILE A 124 1.88 5.23 10.04
CA ILE A 124 1.93 3.84 10.52
C ILE A 124 2.17 3.80 12.03
N ILE A 125 3.10 4.61 12.56
CA ILE A 125 3.36 4.67 14.01
C ILE A 125 2.10 5.14 14.76
N LEU A 126 1.44 6.19 14.25
CA LEU A 126 0.21 6.70 14.86
C LEU A 126 -0.95 5.70 14.75
N LEU A 127 -1.03 4.91 13.68
CA LEU A 127 -2.00 3.81 13.58
C LEU A 127 -1.74 2.73 14.62
N ILE A 128 -0.46 2.39 14.88
CA ILE A 128 -0.11 1.41 15.92
C ILE A 128 -0.49 1.93 17.30
N VAL A 129 -0.06 3.16 17.64
CA VAL A 129 -0.35 3.78 18.95
C VAL A 129 -1.85 4.02 19.12
N GLY A 130 -2.52 4.52 18.09
CA GLY A 130 -3.97 4.71 18.11
C GLY A 130 -4.72 3.39 18.22
N GLY A 131 -4.21 2.33 17.59
CA GLY A 131 -4.70 0.97 17.72
C GLY A 131 -4.58 0.44 19.14
N THR A 132 -3.47 0.67 19.83
CA THR A 132 -3.27 0.19 21.21
C THR A 132 -3.99 1.02 22.27
N GLU A 133 -4.19 2.32 22.03
CA GLU A 133 -4.83 3.27 22.96
C GLU A 133 -6.37 3.34 22.78
N SER A 134 -6.94 2.62 21.81
CA SER A 134 -8.39 2.60 21.59
C SER A 134 -9.08 1.69 22.62
N ASP A 135 -10.28 2.07 23.09
CA ASP A 135 -11.04 1.20 24.01
C ASP A 135 -11.69 0.06 23.22
N PHE A 136 -11.28 -1.18 23.53
CA PHE A 136 -11.86 -2.39 22.94
C PHE A 136 -12.87 -3.00 23.89
N THR A 137 -14.13 -3.04 23.44
CA THR A 137 -15.18 -3.79 24.13
C THR A 137 -15.65 -4.93 23.22
N ILE A 138 -15.56 -6.16 23.71
CA ILE A 138 -16.01 -7.35 22.98
C ILE A 138 -17.43 -7.64 23.43
N VAL A 139 -18.40 -7.49 22.53
CA VAL A 139 -19.80 -7.89 22.76
C VAL A 139 -20.12 -8.96 21.73
N ASP A 140 -20.38 -10.19 22.19
CA ASP A 140 -20.71 -11.36 21.34
C ASP A 140 -19.68 -11.67 20.22
N GLY A 141 -18.39 -11.52 20.52
CA GLY A 141 -17.31 -11.77 19.55
C GLY A 141 -17.20 -10.72 18.44
N LYS A 142 -17.98 -9.64 18.53
CA LYS A 142 -17.86 -8.46 17.67
C LYS A 142 -17.03 -7.41 18.41
N PRO A 143 -15.94 -6.92 17.82
CA PRO A 143 -15.19 -5.83 18.40
C PRO A 143 -15.96 -4.52 18.23
N LYS A 144 -16.33 -3.89 19.34
CA LYS A 144 -16.77 -2.49 19.36
C LYS A 144 -15.60 -1.66 19.85
N VAL A 145 -15.05 -0.86 18.93
CA VAL A 145 -13.88 -0.03 19.17
C VAL A 145 -14.32 1.42 19.32
N LYS A 146 -13.86 2.07 20.38
CA LYS A 146 -13.92 3.52 20.49
C LYS A 146 -12.55 4.06 20.12
N TYR A 147 -12.45 4.64 18.94
CA TYR A 147 -11.18 5.11 18.39
C TYR A 147 -10.63 6.31 19.18
N SER A 148 -9.35 6.22 19.55
CA SER A 148 -8.62 7.31 20.20
C SER A 148 -8.43 8.52 19.26
N THR A 149 -8.13 9.70 19.84
CA THR A 149 -7.76 10.91 19.08
C THR A 149 -6.53 10.68 18.21
N VAL A 150 -5.64 9.78 18.62
CA VAL A 150 -4.45 9.39 17.85
C VAL A 150 -4.84 8.68 16.54
N SER A 151 -5.86 7.82 16.57
CA SER A 151 -6.38 7.13 15.37
C SER A 151 -7.00 8.12 14.38
N HIS A 152 -7.68 9.15 14.88
CA HIS A 152 -8.22 10.23 14.04
C HIS A 152 -7.10 11.03 13.35
N ALA A 153 -6.02 11.33 14.08
CA ALA A 153 -4.86 12.01 13.51
C ALA A 153 -4.15 11.14 12.45
N ALA A 154 -3.98 9.84 12.72
CA ALA A 154 -3.37 8.90 11.77
C ALA A 154 -4.17 8.82 10.47
N GLU A 155 -5.50 8.69 10.58
CA GLU A 155 -6.39 8.65 9.42
C GLU A 155 -6.38 9.97 8.65
N GLY A 156 -6.37 11.11 9.34
CA GLY A 156 -6.23 12.43 8.71
C GLY A 156 -4.96 12.58 7.87
N ILE A 157 -3.83 12.01 8.35
CA ILE A 157 -2.59 11.97 7.59
C ILE A 157 -2.73 11.07 6.36
N LEU A 158 -3.36 9.89 6.47
CA LEU A 158 -3.59 9.00 5.33
C LEU A 158 -4.49 9.64 4.27
N VAL A 159 -5.52 10.38 4.68
CA VAL A 159 -6.36 11.18 3.77
C VAL A 159 -5.52 12.22 3.03
N ALA A 160 -4.66 12.96 3.73
CA ALA A 160 -3.78 13.95 3.12
C ALA A 160 -2.81 13.31 2.11
N ILE A 161 -2.21 12.17 2.44
CA ILE A 161 -1.28 11.47 1.53
C ILE A 161 -2.02 10.88 0.33
N THR A 162 -3.25 10.38 0.52
CA THR A 162 -4.09 9.92 -0.59
C THR A 162 -4.45 11.06 -1.54
N ALA A 163 -4.70 12.27 -1.02
CA ALA A 163 -4.90 13.45 -1.84
C ALA A 163 -3.63 13.84 -2.61
N LEU A 164 -2.44 13.74 -2.00
CA LEU A 164 -1.16 13.93 -2.69
C LEU A 164 -0.94 12.88 -3.80
N LEU A 165 -1.33 11.62 -3.56
CA LEU A 165 -1.32 10.57 -4.58
C LEU A 165 -2.24 10.93 -5.74
N ALA A 166 -3.47 11.40 -5.46
CA ALA A 166 -4.41 11.84 -6.49
C ALA A 166 -3.82 12.96 -7.35
N PHE A 167 -3.21 13.96 -6.70
CA PHE A 167 -2.53 15.06 -7.38
C PHE A 167 -1.37 14.56 -8.25
N ALA A 168 -0.57 13.64 -7.74
CA ALA A 168 0.52 13.04 -8.50
C ALA A 168 0.01 12.25 -9.72
N ILE A 169 -1.09 11.51 -9.61
CA ILE A 169 -1.72 10.81 -10.74
C ILE A 169 -2.16 11.81 -11.81
N VAL A 170 -2.81 12.91 -11.42
CA VAL A 170 -3.22 13.98 -12.36
C VAL A 170 -2.00 14.56 -13.08
N LEU A 171 -0.92 14.87 -12.35
CA LEU A 171 0.32 15.35 -12.97
C LEU A 171 0.93 14.34 -13.95
N ALA A 172 0.87 13.05 -13.65
CA ALA A 172 1.36 12.00 -14.54
C ALA A 172 0.52 11.89 -15.82
N ILE A 173 -0.80 12.02 -15.71
CA ILE A 173 -1.72 12.03 -16.86
C ILE A 173 -1.50 13.28 -17.73
N LEU A 174 -1.35 14.47 -17.12
CA LEU A 174 -1.10 15.71 -17.86
C LEU A 174 0.23 15.69 -18.62
N ASN A 175 1.25 15.04 -18.05
CA ASN A 175 2.57 14.90 -18.69
C ASN A 175 2.71 13.59 -19.48
N GLN A 176 1.61 12.87 -19.73
CA GLN A 176 1.61 11.56 -20.36
C GLN A 176 2.30 11.57 -21.73
N SER A 177 2.22 12.66 -22.51
CA SER A 177 2.87 12.79 -23.81
C SER A 177 4.41 12.62 -23.80
N HIS A 178 5.07 12.76 -22.64
CA HIS A 178 6.52 12.65 -22.51
C HIS A 178 6.96 11.29 -21.96
N VAL A 179 6.02 10.43 -21.55
CA VAL A 179 6.29 9.14 -20.93
C VAL A 179 6.84 8.15 -21.98
N GLY A 180 7.75 7.25 -21.57
CA GLY A 180 8.21 6.17 -22.45
C GLY A 180 7.06 5.20 -22.79
N ALA A 181 7.03 4.67 -24.01
CA ALA A 181 5.93 3.82 -24.49
C ALA A 181 5.56 2.64 -23.56
N GLY A 182 6.51 2.12 -22.76
CA GLY A 182 6.28 1.04 -21.79
C GLY A 182 5.65 1.47 -20.46
N GLU A 183 5.71 2.75 -20.09
CA GLU A 183 5.35 3.22 -18.74
C GLU A 183 3.94 3.81 -18.63
N HIS A 184 3.27 4.03 -19.76
CA HIS A 184 1.85 4.40 -19.77
C HIS A 184 0.97 3.38 -19.05
N ARG A 185 1.37 2.10 -19.09
CA ARG A 185 0.68 1.01 -18.38
C ARG A 185 0.69 1.23 -16.87
N ILE A 186 1.73 1.87 -16.34
CA ILE A 186 1.83 2.19 -14.91
C ILE A 186 0.81 3.26 -14.54
N ILE A 187 0.73 4.35 -15.32
CA ILE A 187 -0.24 5.43 -15.09
C ILE A 187 -1.66 4.88 -15.13
N PHE A 188 -1.98 4.08 -16.15
CA PHE A 188 -3.30 3.46 -16.29
C PHE A 188 -3.64 2.57 -15.09
N THR A 189 -2.71 1.68 -14.69
CA THR A 189 -2.94 0.77 -13.56
C THR A 189 -3.14 1.53 -12.25
N VAL A 190 -2.28 2.52 -11.96
CA VAL A 190 -2.40 3.33 -10.73
C VAL A 190 -3.71 4.14 -10.74
N ALA A 191 -4.12 4.68 -11.89
CA ALA A 191 -5.39 5.37 -12.03
C ALA A 191 -6.61 4.46 -11.81
N VAL A 192 -6.54 3.19 -12.25
CA VAL A 192 -7.58 2.18 -12.01
C VAL A 192 -7.59 1.71 -10.56
N CYS A 193 -6.42 1.60 -9.92
CA CYS A 193 -6.33 1.23 -8.50
C CYS A 193 -6.84 2.35 -7.58
N PHE A 194 -6.60 3.61 -7.94
CA PHE A 194 -6.96 4.77 -7.12
C PHE A 194 -8.41 4.79 -6.59
N PRO A 195 -9.47 4.55 -7.39
CA PRO A 195 -10.84 4.47 -6.84
C PRO A 195 -11.01 3.36 -5.80
N LEU A 196 -10.32 2.22 -5.93
CA LEU A 196 -10.36 1.14 -4.95
C LEU A 196 -9.67 1.55 -3.64
N ILE A 197 -8.57 2.31 -3.72
CA ILE A 197 -7.90 2.93 -2.56
C ILE A 197 -8.85 3.90 -1.86
N LEU A 198 -9.59 4.71 -2.63
CA LEU A 198 -10.57 5.63 -2.07
C LEU A 198 -11.70 4.90 -1.36
N VAL A 199 -12.25 3.81 -1.92
CA VAL A 199 -13.27 3.00 -1.23
C VAL A 199 -12.73 2.46 0.09
N ARG A 200 -11.49 1.96 0.09
CA ARG A 200 -10.80 1.47 1.29
C ARG A 200 -10.60 2.57 2.35
N LEU A 201 -10.24 3.79 1.93
CA LEU A 201 -10.07 4.96 2.78
C LEU A 201 -11.39 5.46 3.34
N VAL A 202 -12.44 5.52 2.51
CA VAL A 202 -13.78 5.89 2.97
C VAL A 202 -14.26 4.91 4.04
N TYR A 203 -14.01 3.62 3.88
CA TYR A 203 -14.33 2.65 4.92
C TYR A 203 -13.59 2.93 6.24
N SER A 204 -12.28 3.21 6.20
CA SER A 204 -11.53 3.62 7.41
C SER A 204 -12.11 4.88 8.06
N CYS A 205 -12.43 5.89 7.26
CA CYS A 205 -13.08 7.13 7.74
C CYS A 205 -14.46 6.86 8.38
N LEU A 206 -15.27 5.97 7.80
CA LEU A 206 -16.59 5.62 8.33
C LEU A 206 -16.50 4.92 9.68
N LEU A 207 -15.45 4.11 9.91
CA LEU A 207 -15.21 3.49 11.20
C LEU A 207 -14.74 4.51 12.23
N ILE A 208 -13.74 5.31 11.88
CA ILE A 208 -13.04 6.21 12.81
C ILE A 208 -13.89 7.46 13.12
N PHE A 209 -14.32 8.19 12.08
CA PHE A 209 -15.11 9.41 12.23
C PHE A 209 -16.61 9.14 12.31
N GLY A 210 -17.11 8.13 11.58
CA GLY A 210 -18.53 7.80 11.53
C GLY A 210 -19.03 6.95 12.71
N GLY A 211 -18.12 6.32 13.47
CA GLY A 211 -18.48 5.44 14.59
C GLY A 211 -19.31 4.22 14.17
N ILE A 212 -19.29 3.86 12.89
CA ILE A 212 -20.08 2.74 12.36
C ILE A 212 -19.42 1.44 12.81
N THR A 213 -20.21 0.53 13.37
CA THR A 213 -19.71 -0.82 13.71
C THR A 213 -19.51 -1.63 12.44
N SER A 214 -18.30 -2.13 12.21
CA SER A 214 -18.01 -2.97 11.04
C SER A 214 -18.79 -4.28 11.08
N THR A 215 -19.44 -4.62 9.97
CA THR A 215 -20.03 -5.94 9.74
C THR A 215 -19.08 -6.78 8.88
N PRO A 216 -19.08 -8.13 9.02
CA PRO A 216 -18.15 -8.98 8.27
C PRO A 216 -18.22 -8.77 6.75
N TRP A 217 -19.42 -8.56 6.22
CA TRP A 217 -19.64 -8.34 4.79
C TRP A 217 -19.14 -6.97 4.31
N LEU A 218 -19.27 -5.94 5.15
CA LEU A 218 -18.79 -4.59 4.86
C LEU A 218 -17.26 -4.53 4.95
N TYR A 219 -16.68 -5.22 5.94
CA TYR A 219 -15.24 -5.47 6.04
C TYR A 219 -14.70 -6.19 4.79
N LEU A 220 -15.33 -7.30 4.40
CA LEU A 220 -14.91 -8.08 3.23
C LEU A 220 -14.98 -7.24 1.95
N GLY A 221 -16.11 -6.55 1.73
CA GLY A 221 -16.37 -5.79 0.51
C GLY A 221 -15.50 -4.55 0.36
N MET A 222 -15.43 -3.72 1.41
CA MET A 222 -14.81 -2.39 1.31
C MET A 222 -13.34 -2.36 1.76
N SER A 223 -12.92 -3.33 2.58
CA SER A 223 -11.53 -3.43 3.03
C SER A 223 -10.76 -4.50 2.29
N SER A 224 -11.08 -5.76 2.57
CA SER A 224 -10.29 -6.92 2.15
C SER A 224 -10.26 -7.06 0.62
N LEU A 225 -11.43 -7.11 -0.04
CA LEU A 225 -11.53 -7.31 -1.49
C LEU A 225 -10.86 -6.18 -2.29
N MET A 226 -11.05 -4.92 -1.88
CA MET A 226 -10.42 -3.77 -2.54
C MET A 226 -8.90 -3.88 -2.48
N GLU A 227 -8.37 -4.29 -1.33
CA GLU A 227 -6.94 -4.47 -1.14
C GLU A 227 -6.37 -5.61 -1.98
N MET A 228 -7.07 -6.76 -2.01
CA MET A 228 -6.69 -7.91 -2.82
C MET A 228 -6.65 -7.57 -4.31
N ILE A 229 -7.68 -6.86 -4.82
CA ILE A 229 -7.75 -6.47 -6.24
C ILE A 229 -6.59 -5.54 -6.60
N VAL A 230 -6.31 -4.51 -5.79
CA VAL A 230 -5.20 -3.58 -6.07
C VAL A 230 -3.85 -4.30 -6.01
N THR A 231 -3.68 -5.21 -5.05
CA THR A 231 -2.48 -6.04 -4.92
C THR A 231 -2.25 -6.88 -6.19
N LEU A 232 -3.29 -7.60 -6.66
CA LEU A 232 -3.23 -8.38 -7.90
C LEU A 232 -2.88 -7.52 -9.12
N LEU A 233 -3.58 -6.41 -9.32
CA LEU A 233 -3.36 -5.54 -10.47
C LEU A 233 -1.92 -5.01 -10.50
N SER A 234 -1.40 -4.64 -9.32
CA SER A 234 -0.05 -4.12 -9.18
C SER A 234 1.02 -5.20 -9.38
N GLU A 235 0.76 -6.43 -8.94
CA GLU A 235 1.63 -7.57 -9.23
C GLU A 235 1.66 -7.92 -10.71
N ILE A 236 0.49 -8.05 -11.35
CA ILE A 236 0.36 -8.32 -12.79
C ILE A 236 1.12 -7.25 -13.59
N LEU A 237 0.96 -5.98 -13.23
CA LEU A 237 1.76 -4.90 -13.83
C LEU A 237 3.25 -5.13 -13.60
N GLY A 238 3.68 -5.45 -12.37
CA GLY A 238 5.06 -5.74 -12.03
C GLY A 238 5.68 -6.86 -12.89
N PHE A 239 4.93 -7.92 -13.17
CA PHE A 239 5.38 -9.02 -14.03
C PHE A 239 5.54 -8.58 -15.49
N ASN A 240 4.61 -7.75 -15.98
CA ASN A 240 4.58 -7.22 -17.35
C ASN A 240 5.55 -6.05 -17.59
N LEU A 241 6.09 -5.44 -16.55
CA LEU A 241 7.09 -4.39 -16.69
C LEU A 241 8.46 -5.00 -17.02
N ASP A 242 9.13 -4.41 -18.01
CA ASP A 242 10.52 -4.70 -18.30
C ASP A 242 11.43 -4.19 -17.18
N LYS A 243 12.60 -4.82 -17.02
CA LYS A 243 13.62 -4.33 -16.09
C LYS A 243 13.99 -2.90 -16.49
N VAL A 244 14.22 -2.03 -15.51
CA VAL A 244 14.78 -0.70 -15.76
C VAL A 244 16.19 -0.90 -16.32
N VAL A 245 16.33 -0.89 -17.65
CA VAL A 245 17.62 -0.84 -18.32
C VAL A 245 18.13 0.59 -18.10
N PRO A 246 19.29 0.80 -17.46
CA PRO A 246 19.90 2.12 -17.44
C PRO A 246 20.08 2.55 -18.89
N GLN A 247 19.41 3.63 -19.32
CA GLN A 247 19.75 4.18 -20.62
C GLN A 247 21.23 4.58 -20.56
N PRO A 248 22.04 4.18 -21.56
CA PRO A 248 23.43 4.59 -21.61
C PRO A 248 23.43 6.12 -21.58
N VAL A 249 24.17 6.68 -20.62
CA VAL A 249 24.43 8.12 -20.54
C VAL A 249 24.83 8.55 -21.94
N PRO A 250 24.13 9.50 -22.59
CA PRO A 250 24.60 10.04 -23.86
C PRO A 250 25.98 10.59 -23.57
N ARG A 251 26.97 9.94 -24.17
CA ARG A 251 28.37 10.34 -24.10
C ARG A 251 28.40 11.82 -24.47
N SER A 252 28.75 12.70 -23.53
CA SER A 252 28.79 14.13 -23.82
C SER A 252 29.70 14.33 -25.03
N ASP A 253 29.31 15.21 -25.95
CA ASP A 253 30.07 15.50 -27.17
C ASP A 253 31.53 15.94 -26.86
N GLU A 254 31.79 16.36 -25.61
CA GLU A 254 33.11 16.64 -25.05
C GLU A 254 34.05 15.41 -25.06
N GLU A 255 33.55 14.20 -24.80
CA GLU A 255 34.37 12.98 -24.85
C GLU A 255 34.67 12.54 -26.28
N MET A 256 33.78 12.82 -27.25
CA MET A 256 34.04 12.53 -28.67
C MET A 256 35.10 13.47 -29.25
N GLN A 257 35.10 14.74 -28.86
CA GLN A 257 36.12 15.71 -29.28
C GLN A 257 37.50 15.41 -28.67
N ALA A 258 37.56 14.94 -27.41
CA ALA A 258 38.81 14.56 -26.75
C ALA A 258 39.51 13.34 -27.39
N PHE A 259 38.75 12.41 -27.99
CA PHE A 259 39.31 11.25 -28.68
C PHE A 259 39.65 11.48 -30.15
N SER A 260 39.07 12.49 -30.81
CA SER A 260 39.40 12.84 -32.19
C SER A 260 40.65 13.75 -32.32
N SER A 261 41.18 14.24 -31.20
CA SER A 261 42.35 15.15 -31.16
C SER A 261 43.67 14.44 -30.83
N LYS A 262 43.75 13.11 -30.97
CA LYS A 262 45.00 12.35 -30.81
C LYS A 262 45.39 11.62 -32.08
#